data_AF-A0A9E4EZ47-F1
#
_entry.id   AF-A0A9E4EZ47-F1
#
_cell.length_a   1.000
_cell.length_b   1.000
_cell.length_c   1.000
_cell.angle_alpha   90.00
_cell.angle_beta   90.00
_cell.angle_gamma   90.00
#
_symmetry.space_group_name_H-M   'P 1'
#
loop_
_entity.id
_entity.type
_entity.pdbx_description
1 polymer ?
#
loop_
_entity_poly.entity_id
_entity_poly.type
_entity_poly.pdbx_seq_one_letter_code
_entity_poly.pdbx_strand_id
1 'polypeptide(L)'
;MTEQHPKPNRVWTVAEAKARLSEVLRRAEEEGPQHIGTRRPFVVVPAGKWYEKSPPRKPMGQWLVENMPRGVNLEIPGARSSRRATPFAGEEAE
;
A
#
# COMPACT_ATOMS: atom_id res chain seq x y z
N MET A 1 12.44 10.07 -2.21
CA MET A 1 11.51 11.21 -2.09
C MET A 1 10.55 10.92 -0.96
N THR A 2 10.74 11.54 0.20
CA THR A 2 9.75 11.50 1.29
C THR A 2 8.59 12.40 0.89
N GLU A 3 7.50 11.80 0.38
CA GLU A 3 6.21 12.50 0.23
C GLU A 3 5.77 12.97 1.62
N GLN A 4 6.03 14.25 1.91
CA GLN A 4 5.39 14.93 3.03
C GLN A 4 3.90 15.00 2.70
N HIS A 5 3.09 14.14 3.34
CA HIS A 5 1.65 14.27 3.28
C HIS A 5 1.29 15.65 3.84
N PRO A 6 0.62 16.52 3.05
CA PRO A 6 0.22 17.82 3.55
C PRO A 6 -0.69 17.63 4.75
N LYS A 7 -0.36 18.28 5.87
CA LYS A 7 -1.24 18.26 7.04
C LYS A 7 -2.62 18.76 6.61
N PRO A 8 -3.70 18.08 7.00
CA PRO A 8 -5.03 18.49 6.60
C PRO A 8 -5.30 19.89 7.10
N ASN A 9 -5.65 20.79 6.18
CA ASN A 9 -5.88 22.20 6.47
C ASN A 9 -7.03 22.39 7.48
N ARG A 10 -7.91 21.39 7.59
CA ARG A 10 -9.03 21.32 8.53
C ARG A 10 -9.36 19.87 8.90
N VAL A 11 -9.65 19.62 10.17
CA VAL A 11 -10.19 18.34 10.66
C VAL A 11 -11.57 18.59 11.25
N TRP A 12 -12.57 17.89 10.74
CA TRP A 12 -13.94 17.92 11.23
C TRP A 12 -14.07 17.05 12.47
N THR A 13 -14.79 17.48 13.49
CA THR A 13 -15.30 16.53 14.49
C THR A 13 -16.40 15.67 13.85
N VAL A 14 -16.66 14.49 14.44
CA VAL A 14 -17.73 13.60 13.96
C VAL A 14 -19.10 14.31 14.03
N ALA A 15 -19.33 15.09 15.08
CA ALA A 15 -20.57 15.84 15.25
C ALA A 15 -20.77 16.91 14.16
N GLU A 16 -19.73 17.70 13.86
CA GLU A 16 -19.79 18.71 12.80
C GLU A 16 -19.98 18.08 11.42
N ALA A 17 -19.26 16.99 11.14
CA ALA A 17 -19.39 16.27 9.87
C ALA A 17 -20.81 15.71 9.68
N LYS A 18 -21.43 15.17 10.74
CA LYS A 18 -22.82 14.70 10.69
C LYS A 18 -23.80 15.85 10.43
N ALA A 19 -23.62 16.98 11.10
CA ALA A 19 -24.50 18.15 10.95
C ALA A 19 -24.35 18.84 9.58
N ARG A 20 -23.18 18.73 8.94
CA ARG A 20 -22.82 19.45 7.72
C ARG A 20 -22.34 18.51 6.60
N LEU A 21 -22.91 17.31 6.52
CA LEU A 21 -22.43 16.27 5.61
C LEU A 21 -22.40 16.74 4.14
N SER A 22 -23.42 17.46 3.69
CA SER A 22 -23.46 18.00 2.32
C SER A 22 -22.29 18.94 2.03
N GLU A 23 -21.86 19.74 3.01
CA GLU A 23 -20.70 20.62 2.85
C GLU A 23 -19.39 19.83 2.84
N VAL A 24 -19.27 18.80 3.68
CA VAL A 24 -18.10 17.90 3.68
C VAL A 24 -17.95 17.25 2.30
N LEU A 25 -19.04 16.75 1.72
CA LEU A 25 -19.02 16.15 0.38
C LEU A 25 -18.67 17.16 -0.71
N ARG A 26 -19.26 18.35 -0.69
CA ARG A 26 -18.94 19.43 -1.65
C ARG A 26 -17.46 19.82 -1.60
N ARG A 27 -16.91 20.00 -0.39
CA ARG A 27 -15.48 20.30 -0.21
C ARG A 27 -14.60 19.11 -0.60
N ALA A 28 -15.04 17.87 -0.40
CA ALA A 28 -14.29 16.71 -0.86
C ALA A 28 -14.11 16.69 -2.39
N GLU A 29 -15.12 17.15 -3.12
CA GLU A 29 -15.08 17.28 -4.59
C GLU A 29 -14.17 18.45 -5.04
N GLU A 30 -14.38 19.64 -4.47
CA GLU A 30 -13.74 20.89 -4.90
C GLU A 30 -12.34 21.13 -4.30
N GLU A 31 -12.20 20.93 -2.99
CA GLU A 31 -11.00 21.27 -2.20
C GLU A 31 -10.11 20.03 -1.97
N GLY A 32 -10.63 18.83 -2.20
CA GLY A 32 -9.93 17.56 -1.99
C GLY A 32 -10.22 16.89 -0.64
N PRO A 33 -9.43 15.86 -0.25
CA PRO A 33 -9.78 14.95 0.84
C PRO A 33 -10.10 15.63 2.18
N GLN A 34 -11.24 15.27 2.78
CA GLN A 34 -11.69 15.84 4.05
C GLN A 34 -11.47 14.84 5.20
N HIS A 35 -10.93 15.32 6.33
CA HIS A 35 -10.61 14.47 7.47
C HIS A 35 -11.64 14.64 8.59
N ILE A 36 -12.15 13.53 9.14
CA ILE A 36 -13.15 13.49 10.21
C ILE A 36 -12.62 12.72 11.40
N GLY A 37 -12.53 13.36 12.56
CA GLY A 37 -12.09 12.78 13.83
C GLY A 37 -10.65 13.17 14.19
N THR A 38 -10.42 13.55 15.44
CA THR A 38 -9.12 14.08 15.90
C THR A 38 -8.13 13.00 16.34
N ARG A 39 -8.60 11.94 17.02
CA ARG A 39 -7.74 10.83 17.49
C ARG A 39 -7.56 9.72 16.45
N ARG A 40 -8.62 9.37 15.74
CA ARG A 40 -8.64 8.35 14.67
C ARG A 40 -9.36 8.95 13.47
N PRO A 41 -8.65 9.72 12.62
CA PRO A 41 -9.27 10.39 11.50
C PRO A 41 -9.70 9.37 10.44
N PHE A 42 -10.92 9.53 9.95
CA PHE A 42 -11.39 8.95 8.71
C PHE A 42 -11.29 9.99 7.60
N VAL A 43 -11.17 9.55 6.35
CA VAL A 43 -11.05 10.45 5.20
C VAL A 43 -12.23 10.24 4.26
N VAL A 44 -12.85 11.34 3.85
CA VAL A 44 -13.89 11.36 2.81
C VAL A 44 -13.27 11.85 1.51
N VAL A 45 -13.44 11.06 0.47
CA VAL A 45 -12.98 11.34 -0.90
C VAL A 45 -14.09 10.98 -1.89
N PRO A 46 -14.15 11.66 -3.06
CA PRO A 46 -15.02 11.23 -4.15
C PRO A 46 -14.70 9.79 -4.57
N ALA A 47 -15.74 8.98 -4.79
CA ALA A 47 -15.58 7.57 -5.11
C ALA A 47 -14.78 7.35 -6.41
N GLY A 48 -15.01 8.17 -7.44
CA GLY A 48 -14.24 8.11 -8.69
C GLY A 48 -12.74 8.27 -8.47
N LYS A 49 -12.34 9.30 -7.71
CA LYS A 49 -10.93 9.54 -7.35
C LYS A 49 -10.35 8.40 -6.52
N TRP A 50 -11.13 7.78 -5.65
CA TRP A 50 -10.70 6.61 -4.90
C TRP A 50 -10.38 5.43 -5.82
N TYR A 51 -11.27 5.11 -6.76
CA TYR A 51 -11.08 3.99 -7.69
C TYR A 51 -9.95 4.22 -8.68
N GLU A 52 -9.80 5.45 -9.18
CA GLU A 52 -8.68 5.83 -10.06
C GLU A 52 -7.32 5.65 -9.36
N LYS A 53 -7.22 6.02 -8.08
CA LYS A 53 -5.97 5.97 -7.31
C LYS A 53 -5.74 4.65 -6.58
N SER A 54 -6.75 3.81 -6.48
CA SER A 54 -6.70 2.51 -5.82
C SER A 54 -6.90 1.39 -6.84
N PRO A 55 -6.00 1.25 -7.84
CA PRO A 55 -6.09 0.14 -8.77
C PRO A 55 -6.01 -1.18 -7.99
N PRO A 56 -6.69 -2.23 -8.48
CA PRO A 56 -6.60 -3.56 -7.88
C PRO A 56 -5.13 -3.93 -7.68
N ARG A 57 -4.76 -4.33 -6.46
CA ARG A 57 -3.40 -4.78 -6.18
C ARG A 57 -3.09 -5.96 -7.08
N LYS A 58 -2.16 -5.76 -8.01
CA LYS A 58 -1.62 -6.84 -8.82
C LYS A 58 -0.99 -7.87 -7.89
N PRO A 59 -1.29 -9.18 -8.05
CA PRO A 59 -0.57 -10.21 -7.31
C PRO A 59 0.92 -10.04 -7.53
N MET A 60 1.70 -10.08 -6.44
CA MET A 60 3.15 -9.88 -6.49
C MET A 60 3.83 -10.78 -7.53
N GLY A 61 3.41 -12.05 -7.61
CA GLY A 61 3.92 -12.99 -8.61
C GLY A 61 3.68 -12.55 -10.06
N GLN A 62 2.49 -12.02 -10.36
CA GLN A 62 2.20 -11.49 -11.69
C GLN A 62 3.04 -10.25 -12.01
N TRP A 63 3.19 -9.34 -11.02
CA TRP A 63 4.08 -8.19 -11.19
C TRP A 63 5.53 -8.62 -11.46
N LEU A 64 6.05 -9.60 -10.72
CA LEU A 64 7.41 -10.12 -10.89
C LEU A 64 7.62 -10.72 -12.28
N VAL A 65 6.69 -11.52 -12.80
CA VAL A 65 6.82 -12.08 -14.16
C VAL A 65 6.93 -10.99 -15.22
N GLU A 66 6.21 -9.89 -15.07
CA GLU A 66 6.17 -8.82 -16.06
C GLU A 66 7.31 -7.80 -15.93
N ASN A 67 7.79 -7.55 -14.71
CA ASN A 67 8.71 -6.44 -14.42
C ASN A 67 10.11 -6.91 -13.99
N MET A 68 10.32 -8.19 -13.71
CA MET A 68 11.64 -8.70 -13.35
C MET A 68 12.59 -8.63 -14.55
N PRO A 69 13.79 -8.05 -14.40
CA PRO A 69 14.79 -8.03 -15.46
C PRO A 69 15.09 -9.45 -15.94
N ARG A 70 14.92 -9.70 -17.24
CA ARG A 70 15.27 -10.98 -17.88
C ARG A 70 16.68 -10.86 -18.44
N GLY A 71 17.48 -11.92 -18.31
CA GLY A 71 18.83 -11.94 -18.90
C GLY A 71 19.90 -11.14 -18.14
N VAL A 72 19.62 -10.71 -16.91
CA VAL A 72 20.68 -10.21 -16.02
C VAL A 72 21.63 -11.35 -15.67
N ASN A 73 22.91 -11.17 -15.99
CA ASN A 73 23.97 -12.08 -15.56
C ASN A 73 24.26 -11.84 -14.08
N LEU A 74 23.40 -12.37 -13.21
CA LEU A 74 23.67 -12.41 -11.79
C LEU A 74 24.81 -13.39 -11.56
N GLU A 75 25.92 -12.92 -10.99
CA GLU A 75 26.95 -13.79 -10.47
C GLU A 75 26.34 -14.58 -9.32
N ILE A 76 25.84 -15.78 -9.64
CA ILE A 76 25.35 -16.71 -8.64
C ILE A 76 26.59 -17.13 -7.85
N PRO A 77 26.66 -16.86 -6.53
CA PRO A 77 27.76 -17.35 -5.72
C PRO A 77 27.88 -18.85 -5.95
N GLY A 78 29.06 -19.31 -6.38
CA GLY A 78 29.30 -20.72 -6.65
C GLY A 78 28.87 -21.58 -5.46
N ALA A 79 28.42 -22.81 -5.72
CA ALA A 79 27.70 -23.71 -4.83
C ALA A 79 28.42 -24.14 -3.51
N ARG A 80 29.34 -23.36 -2.97
CA ARG A 80 30.13 -23.67 -1.78
C ARG A 80 30.34 -22.42 -0.92
N SER A 81 29.34 -22.02 -0.14
CA SER A 81 29.59 -21.29 1.10
C SER A 81 28.57 -21.52 2.22
N SER A 82 27.50 -22.27 1.98
CA SER A 82 26.88 -23.04 3.06
C SER A 82 26.12 -24.22 2.47
N ARG A 83 26.63 -25.43 2.69
CA ARG A 83 25.77 -26.60 2.80
C ARG A 83 24.84 -26.31 3.97
N ARG A 84 23.71 -25.63 3.73
CA ARG A 84 22.59 -25.75 4.67
C ARG A 84 22.23 -27.22 4.66
N ALA A 85 22.33 -27.86 5.81
CA ALA A 85 21.89 -29.24 5.96
C ALA A 85 20.45 -29.32 5.45
N THR A 86 20.21 -30.20 4.49
CA THR A 86 18.87 -30.58 4.10
C THR A 86 18.25 -31.27 5.33
N PRO A 87 17.14 -30.76 5.90
CA PRO A 87 16.57 -31.28 7.14
C PRO A 87 16.15 -32.77 7.08
N PHE A 88 16.17 -33.37 5.89
CA PHE A 88 15.68 -34.71 5.60
C PHE A 88 16.78 -35.68 5.11
N ALA A 89 18.06 -35.31 5.12
CA ALA A 89 19.14 -36.17 4.60
C ALA A 89 19.76 -37.11 5.67
N GLY A 90 19.03 -37.41 6.74
CA GLY A 90 19.55 -38.10 7.92
C GLY A 90 18.97 -39.47 8.23
N GLU A 91 18.21 -40.10 7.34
CA GLU A 91 17.54 -41.38 7.64
C GLU A 91 17.63 -42.40 6.51
N GLU A 92 18.80 -42.64 5.94
CA GLU A 92 19.06 -43.89 5.19
C GLU A 92 20.47 -44.40 5.48
N ALA A 93 20.61 -45.08 6.62
CA ALA A 93 21.72 -45.99 6.88
C ALA A 93 21.29 -47.01 7.96
N GLU A 94 20.67 -48.11 7.52
CA GLU A 94 20.89 -49.43 8.12
C GLU A 94 20.93 -50.49 7.02
#